data_AF-A0A7C3VYK6-F1
#
_entry.id   AF-A0A7C3VYK6-F1
#
_cell.length_a   1.000
_cell.length_b   1.000
_cell.length_c   1.000
_cell.angle_alpha   90.00
_cell.angle_beta   90.00
_cell.angle_gamma   90.00
#
_symmetry.space_group_name_H-M   'P 1'
#
loop_
_entity.id
_entity.type
_entity.pdbx_description
1 polymer ?
#
loop_
_entity_poly.entity_id
_entity_poly.type
_entity_poly.pdbx_seq_one_letter_code
_entity_poly.pdbx_strand_id
1 'polypeptide(L)'
;MQAKRLNIAYLCDISPLDRNLYSGGNARIYEALQAHVGDVTILSNSWAMAEPVRKLLHALPDSINLRARWRLHLALGRIIARGVRRELARGRYDVLFTAYSFQSLARVVPPYPMVTAFTADATPTGYRQSEIGQSFGSYLSVSRLLDPMILAAERRIFQAQDLLLWPADWQKDTAD
;
A
#
# COMPACT_ATOMS: atom_id res chain seq x y z
N MET A 1 -5.32 -14.75 30.52
CA MET A 1 -5.28 -15.48 29.24
C MET A 1 -4.41 -14.69 28.29
N GLN A 2 -3.32 -15.26 27.77
CA GLN A 2 -2.53 -14.60 26.73
C GLN A 2 -3.28 -14.81 25.40
N ALA A 3 -3.59 -13.72 24.69
CA ALA A 3 -4.25 -13.83 23.40
C ALA A 3 -3.36 -14.60 22.41
N LYS A 4 -3.97 -15.43 21.56
CA LYS A 4 -3.26 -16.16 20.51
C LYS A 4 -2.55 -15.14 19.60
N ARG A 5 -1.25 -15.34 19.35
CA ARG A 5 -0.49 -14.56 18.35
C ARG A 5 -1.06 -14.81 16.96
N LEU A 6 -1.28 -13.74 16.20
CA LEU A 6 -1.83 -13.80 14.84
C LEU A 6 -0.75 -14.12 13.82
N ASN A 7 -1.09 -14.80 12.73
CA ASN A 7 -0.24 -14.91 11.54
C ASN A 7 -0.58 -13.80 10.55
N ILE A 8 0.35 -12.87 10.33
CA ILE A 8 0.09 -11.61 9.62
C ILE A 8 0.87 -11.58 8.30
N ALA A 9 0.18 -11.42 7.18
CA ALA A 9 0.78 -11.05 5.91
C ALA A 9 0.94 -9.53 5.83
N TYR A 10 2.16 -9.04 5.72
CA TYR A 10 2.48 -7.63 5.62
C TYR A 10 2.74 -7.24 4.16
N LEU A 11 1.88 -6.37 3.62
CA LEU A 11 1.95 -5.92 2.24
C LEU A 11 2.36 -4.43 2.19
N CYS A 12 3.47 -4.14 1.53
CA CYS A 12 3.91 -2.78 1.28
C CYS A 12 4.65 -2.74 -0.07
N ASP A 13 4.66 -1.59 -0.74
CA ASP A 13 5.43 -1.42 -1.99
C ASP A 13 6.93 -1.27 -1.75
N ILE A 14 7.33 -0.99 -0.52
CA ILE A 14 8.71 -0.94 -0.01
C ILE A 14 8.81 -1.83 1.22
N SER A 15 9.90 -2.59 1.34
CA SER A 15 10.12 -3.46 2.49
C SER A 15 10.18 -2.63 3.79
N PRO A 16 9.47 -3.04 4.87
CA PRO A 16 9.57 -2.37 6.18
C PRO A 16 10.93 -2.55 6.85
N LEU A 17 11.82 -3.38 6.28
CA LEU A 17 13.20 -3.51 6.74
C LEU A 17 14.07 -2.30 6.34
N ASP A 18 13.62 -1.50 5.36
CA ASP A 18 14.25 -0.21 5.07
C ASP A 18 13.72 0.86 6.02
N ARG A 19 14.58 1.30 6.94
CA ARG A 19 14.23 2.26 8.01
C ARG A 19 14.27 3.72 7.55
N ASN A 20 14.80 4.01 6.36
CA ASN A 20 14.96 5.37 5.87
C ASN A 20 13.75 5.84 5.06
N LEU A 21 12.95 4.91 4.56
CA LEU A 21 11.76 5.21 3.75
C LEU A 21 10.52 5.40 4.64
N TYR A 22 9.57 6.19 4.14
CA TYR A 22 8.37 6.61 4.89
C TYR A 22 8.70 7.18 6.27
N SER A 23 9.79 7.94 6.38
CA SER A 23 10.27 8.53 7.65
C SER A 23 10.48 7.51 8.78
N GLY A 24 10.67 6.23 8.44
CA GLY A 24 10.77 5.11 9.38
C GLY A 24 9.43 4.62 9.94
N GLY A 25 8.30 5.21 9.55
CA GLY A 25 6.99 4.81 10.04
C GLY A 25 6.60 3.39 9.65
N ASN A 26 6.93 2.95 8.42
CA ASN A 26 6.71 1.59 7.95
C ASN A 26 7.47 0.55 8.80
N ALA A 27 8.73 0.84 9.15
CA ALA A 27 9.53 -0.02 10.01
C ALA A 27 8.96 -0.11 11.44
N ARG A 28 8.55 1.03 12.02
CA ARG A 28 7.95 1.07 13.37
C ARG A 28 6.64 0.29 13.46
N ILE A 29 5.79 0.36 12.43
CA ILE A 29 4.53 -0.40 12.38
C ILE A 29 4.84 -1.90 12.32
N TYR A 30 5.75 -2.32 11.45
CA TYR A 30 6.19 -3.72 11.36
C TYR A 30 6.75 -4.24 12.70
N GLU A 31 7.65 -3.48 13.33
CA GLU A 31 8.24 -3.82 14.63
C GLU A 31 7.15 -3.95 15.73
N ALA A 32 6.19 -3.03 15.76
CA ALA A 32 5.09 -3.06 16.72
C ALA A 32 4.16 -4.28 16.52
N LEU A 33 3.81 -4.61 15.27
CA LEU A 33 3.01 -5.80 14.95
C LEU A 33 3.73 -7.08 15.38
N GLN A 34 5.03 -7.18 15.08
CA GLN A 34 5.85 -8.34 15.43
C GLN A 34 5.98 -8.49 16.96
N ALA A 35 6.19 -7.39 17.68
CA ALA A 35 6.35 -7.41 19.13
C ALA A 35 5.04 -7.72 19.87
N HIS A 36 3.93 -7.10 19.45
CA HIS A 36 2.72 -7.04 20.27
C HIS A 36 1.54 -7.86 19.74
N VAL A 37 1.50 -8.20 18.44
CA VAL A 37 0.30 -8.77 17.81
C VAL A 37 0.52 -10.21 17.35
N GLY A 38 1.60 -10.45 16.63
CA GLY A 38 1.73 -11.73 15.93
C GLY A 38 3.01 -11.90 15.14
N ASP A 39 3.07 -12.99 14.40
CA ASP A 39 4.19 -13.33 13.54
C ASP A 39 3.94 -12.73 12.17
N VAL A 40 4.84 -11.84 11.73
CA VAL A 40 4.66 -11.00 10.55
C VAL A 40 5.51 -11.53 9.41
N THR A 41 4.86 -11.94 8.33
CA THR A 41 5.52 -12.31 7.08
C THR A 41 5.41 -11.17 6.08
N ILE A 42 6.55 -10.60 5.69
CA ILE A 42 6.61 -9.58 4.63
C ILE A 42 6.37 -10.27 3.29
N LEU A 43 5.32 -9.87 2.58
CA LEU A 43 5.03 -10.37 1.23
C LEU A 43 5.98 -9.78 0.20
N SER A 44 6.14 -10.46 -0.94
CA SER A 44 6.99 -9.97 -2.02
C SER A 44 6.54 -8.62 -2.57
N ASN A 45 7.49 -7.70 -2.76
CA ASN A 45 7.31 -6.46 -3.51
C ASN A 45 7.30 -6.66 -5.04
N SER A 46 7.39 -7.91 -5.53
CA SER A 46 7.41 -8.20 -6.96
C SER A 46 6.10 -7.87 -7.65
N TRP A 47 6.15 -7.61 -8.95
CA TRP A 47 4.93 -7.46 -9.77
C TRP A 47 4.49 -8.80 -10.38
N ALA A 48 4.98 -9.92 -9.83
CA ALA A 48 4.76 -11.27 -10.34
C ALA A 48 5.05 -11.37 -11.85
N MET A 49 4.06 -11.73 -12.66
CA MET A 49 4.24 -11.82 -14.12
C MET A 49 4.50 -10.46 -14.79
N ALA A 50 4.22 -9.35 -14.11
CA ALA A 50 4.53 -8.00 -14.57
C ALA A 50 5.91 -7.48 -14.11
N GLU A 51 6.75 -8.34 -13.53
CA GLU A 51 8.11 -7.99 -13.12
C GLU A 51 8.99 -7.38 -14.23
N PRO A 52 8.90 -7.82 -15.51
CA PRO A 52 9.62 -7.16 -16.60
C PRO A 52 9.26 -5.68 -16.76
N VAL A 53 7.98 -5.33 -16.56
CA VAL A 53 7.52 -3.93 -16.60
C VAL A 53 8.08 -3.14 -15.43
N ARG A 54 8.12 -3.74 -14.23
CA ARG A 54 8.72 -3.14 -13.04
C ARG A 54 10.21 -2.84 -13.26
N LYS A 55 10.95 -3.76 -13.87
CA LYS A 55 12.38 -3.58 -14.20
C LYS A 55 12.59 -2.46 -15.22
N LEU A 56 11.77 -2.40 -16.26
CA LEU A 56 11.85 -1.33 -17.26
C LEU A 56 11.58 0.04 -16.62
N LEU A 57 10.58 0.11 -15.74
CA LEU A 57 10.27 1.31 -14.98
C LEU A 57 11.47 1.80 -14.15
N HIS A 58 12.20 0.88 -13.50
CA HIS A 58 13.41 1.21 -12.74
C HIS A 58 14.57 1.73 -13.60
N ALA A 59 14.57 1.47 -14.91
CA ALA A 59 15.55 2.01 -15.84
C ALA A 59 15.21 3.43 -16.34
N LEU A 60 14.02 3.95 -16.03
CA LEU A 60 13.61 5.31 -16.40
C LEU A 60 14.13 6.35 -15.39
N PRO A 61 14.32 7.61 -15.82
CA PRO A 61 14.63 8.71 -14.92
C PRO A 61 13.62 8.82 -13.76
N ASP A 62 14.09 9.19 -12.57
CA ASP A 62 13.29 9.24 -11.33
C ASP A 62 12.00 10.06 -11.46
N SER A 63 12.06 11.17 -12.19
CA SER A 63 10.92 12.06 -12.44
C SER A 63 9.77 11.38 -13.20
N ILE A 64 10.11 10.43 -14.08
CA ILE A 64 9.15 9.61 -14.83
C ILE A 64 8.75 8.40 -14.00
N ASN A 65 9.72 7.76 -13.34
CA ASN A 65 9.51 6.56 -12.54
C ASN A 65 8.43 6.79 -11.47
N LEU A 66 8.55 7.85 -10.67
CA LEU A 66 7.61 8.14 -9.59
C LEU A 66 6.16 8.20 -10.07
N ARG A 67 5.91 8.84 -11.22
CA ARG A 67 4.57 9.03 -11.79
C ARG A 67 4.04 7.77 -12.47
N ALA A 68 4.90 7.08 -13.23
CA ALA A 68 4.53 5.89 -13.97
C ALA A 68 4.33 4.70 -13.04
N ARG A 69 5.07 4.61 -11.93
CA ARG A 69 5.02 3.49 -10.98
C ARG A 69 3.61 3.19 -10.52
N TRP A 70 2.93 4.18 -9.96
CA TRP A 70 1.59 4.01 -9.43
C TRP A 70 0.56 3.71 -10.52
N ARG A 71 0.66 4.41 -11.65
CA ARG A 71 -0.25 4.23 -12.79
C ARG A 71 -0.15 2.81 -13.35
N LEU A 72 1.07 2.34 -13.58
CA LEU A 72 1.33 1.01 -14.07
C LEU A 72 0.92 -0.05 -13.03
N HIS A 73 1.15 0.20 -11.74
CA HIS A 73 0.70 -0.72 -10.70
C HIS A 73 -0.82 -0.88 -10.69
N LEU A 74 -1.58 0.23 -10.76
CA LEU A 74 -3.04 0.18 -10.83
C LEU A 74 -3.53 -0.48 -12.13
N ALA A 75 -2.92 -0.15 -13.27
CA ALA A 75 -3.28 -0.72 -14.58
C ALA A 75 -3.00 -2.23 -14.63
N LEU A 76 -1.88 -2.68 -14.07
CA LEU A 76 -1.46 -4.07 -14.00
C LEU A 76 -2.00 -4.79 -12.74
N GLY A 77 -2.86 -4.13 -11.96
CA GLY A 77 -3.31 -4.62 -10.65
C GLY A 77 -3.90 -6.02 -10.70
N ARG A 78 -4.60 -6.40 -11.77
CA ARG A 78 -5.10 -7.79 -11.93
C ARG A 78 -3.99 -8.83 -12.01
N ILE A 79 -2.85 -8.51 -12.61
CA ILE A 79 -1.71 -9.41 -12.75
C ILE A 79 -0.95 -9.48 -11.43
N ILE A 80 -0.68 -8.32 -10.83
CA ILE A 80 0.03 -8.21 -9.55
C ILE A 80 -0.77 -8.90 -8.44
N ALA A 81 -2.07 -8.63 -8.35
CA ALA A 81 -2.96 -9.25 -7.37
C ALA A 81 -3.02 -10.78 -7.46
N ARG A 82 -2.86 -11.36 -8.66
CA ARG A 82 -2.77 -12.84 -8.80
C ARG A 82 -1.51 -13.39 -8.13
N GLY A 83 -0.39 -12.65 -8.17
CA GLY A 83 0.83 -12.99 -7.44
C GLY A 83 0.63 -12.93 -5.94
N VAL A 84 0.15 -11.78 -5.45
CA VAL A 84 -0.16 -11.57 -4.02
C VAL A 84 -1.11 -12.66 -3.50
N ARG A 85 -2.19 -12.96 -4.24
CA ARG A 85 -3.15 -14.01 -3.85
C ARG A 85 -2.51 -15.40 -3.76
N ARG A 86 -1.53 -15.72 -4.61
CA ARG A 86 -0.80 -17.00 -4.52
C ARG A 86 0.07 -17.07 -3.28
N GLU A 87 0.73 -15.98 -2.91
CA GLU A 87 1.51 -15.91 -1.66
C GLU A 87 0.60 -16.04 -0.44
N LEU A 88 -0.52 -15.29 -0.41
CA LEU A 88 -1.53 -15.40 0.63
C LEU A 88 -2.09 -16.82 0.78
N ALA A 89 -2.33 -17.51 -0.35
CA ALA A 89 -2.84 -18.89 -0.35
C ALA A 89 -1.88 -19.89 0.30
N ARG A 90 -0.56 -19.63 0.24
CA ARG A 90 0.47 -20.53 0.79
C ARG A 90 0.64 -20.39 2.29
N GLY A 91 0.48 -19.19 2.84
CA GLY A 91 0.87 -18.89 4.22
C GLY A 91 -0.22 -19.03 5.29
N ARG A 92 -1.50 -19.23 4.92
CA ARG A 92 -2.65 -19.33 5.86
C ARG A 92 -2.63 -18.24 6.95
N TYR A 93 -2.75 -17.00 6.50
CA TYR A 93 -2.69 -15.79 7.34
C TYR A 93 -4.06 -15.49 7.96
N ASP A 94 -4.05 -15.00 9.20
CA ASP A 94 -5.24 -14.48 9.86
C ASP A 94 -5.57 -13.05 9.37
N VAL A 95 -4.52 -12.27 9.05
CA VAL A 95 -4.61 -10.85 8.69
C VAL A 95 -3.77 -10.54 7.45
N LEU A 96 -4.33 -9.81 6.49
CA LEU A 96 -3.59 -9.05 5.49
C LEU A 96 -3.48 -7.60 5.97
N PHE A 97 -2.29 -7.22 6.44
CA PHE A 97 -1.99 -5.88 6.92
C PHE A 97 -1.22 -5.11 5.84
N THR A 98 -1.74 -3.95 5.42
CA THR A 98 -1.10 -3.10 4.42
C THR A 98 -0.76 -1.74 5.01
N ALA A 99 0.46 -1.25 4.74
CA ALA A 99 0.89 0.07 5.20
C ALA A 99 1.34 0.95 4.03
N TYR A 100 0.92 2.22 4.01
CA TYR A 100 1.27 3.29 3.05
C TYR A 100 0.84 3.05 1.59
N SER A 101 1.05 1.86 1.06
CA SER A 101 0.89 1.53 -0.35
C SER A 101 -0.50 1.00 -0.67
N PHE A 102 -1.53 1.85 -0.65
CA PHE A 102 -2.90 1.43 -0.99
C PHE A 102 -2.96 0.77 -2.39
N GLN A 103 -2.13 1.22 -3.35
CA GLN A 103 -2.07 0.64 -4.69
C GLN A 103 -1.69 -0.86 -4.68
N SER A 104 -0.96 -1.33 -3.66
CA SER A 104 -0.61 -2.74 -3.51
C SER A 104 -1.83 -3.63 -3.26
N LEU A 105 -2.93 -3.06 -2.75
CA LEU A 105 -4.22 -3.72 -2.58
C LEU A 105 -5.09 -3.68 -3.85
N ALA A 106 -4.65 -3.01 -4.92
CA ALA A 106 -5.47 -2.85 -6.11
C ALA A 106 -5.83 -4.21 -6.72
N ARG A 107 -7.13 -4.52 -6.74
CA ARG A 107 -7.70 -5.80 -7.22
C ARG A 107 -7.28 -7.03 -6.42
N VAL A 108 -6.63 -6.86 -5.26
CA VAL A 108 -6.36 -7.97 -4.34
C VAL A 108 -7.66 -8.39 -3.69
N VAL A 109 -7.97 -9.68 -3.81
CA VAL A 109 -9.08 -10.33 -3.09
C VAL A 109 -8.47 -11.49 -2.33
N PRO A 110 -8.64 -11.55 -1.00
CA PRO A 110 -8.17 -12.66 -0.20
C PRO A 110 -8.61 -14.03 -0.76
N PRO A 111 -7.73 -15.04 -0.77
CA PRO A 111 -8.08 -16.37 -1.26
C PRO A 111 -9.00 -17.17 -0.32
N TYR A 112 -9.16 -16.72 0.92
CA TYR A 112 -10.02 -17.26 1.97
C TYR A 112 -10.34 -16.14 2.97
N PRO A 113 -11.33 -16.31 3.88
CA PRO A 113 -11.65 -15.28 4.88
C PRO A 113 -10.42 -14.91 5.74
N MET A 114 -10.05 -13.63 5.72
CA MET A 114 -9.00 -13.03 6.54
C MET A 114 -9.36 -11.58 6.81
N VAL A 115 -8.89 -11.01 7.91
CA VAL A 115 -9.07 -9.59 8.19
C VAL A 115 -8.14 -8.79 7.30
N THR A 116 -8.68 -7.77 6.64
CA THR A 116 -7.92 -6.81 5.84
C THR A 116 -7.80 -5.50 6.61
N ALA A 117 -6.55 -5.08 6.87
CA ALA A 117 -6.26 -3.87 7.62
C ALA A 117 -5.34 -2.94 6.82
N PHE A 118 -5.62 -1.64 6.86
CA PHE A 118 -4.79 -0.62 6.22
C PHE A 118 -4.43 0.52 7.18
N THR A 119 -3.22 1.05 7.04
CA THR A 119 -2.80 2.27 7.74
C THR A 119 -1.81 3.09 6.92
N ALA A 120 -1.81 4.41 7.11
CA ALA A 120 -0.79 5.32 6.61
C ALA A 120 -0.81 6.63 7.43
N ASP A 121 0.32 7.33 7.49
CA ASP A 121 0.41 8.70 8.03
C ASP A 121 0.09 9.78 6.98
N ALA A 122 -0.09 9.38 5.73
CA ALA A 122 -0.57 10.22 4.66
C ALA A 122 -1.15 9.33 3.57
N THR A 123 -2.38 9.63 3.16
CA THR A 123 -2.91 9.17 1.89
C THR A 123 -2.40 10.11 0.79
N PRO A 124 -2.23 9.67 -0.46
CA PRO A 124 -1.87 10.57 -1.55
C PRO A 124 -2.80 11.78 -1.68
N THR A 125 -4.09 11.60 -1.39
CA THR A 125 -5.07 12.69 -1.33
C THR A 125 -4.77 13.66 -0.18
N GLY A 126 -4.53 13.14 1.04
CA GLY A 126 -4.17 13.96 2.20
C GLY A 126 -2.83 14.67 2.03
N TYR A 127 -1.82 14.01 1.47
CA TYR A 127 -0.53 14.62 1.18
C TYR A 127 -0.66 15.75 0.16
N ARG A 128 -1.44 15.56 -0.91
CA ARG A 128 -1.69 16.59 -1.91
C ARG A 128 -2.38 17.83 -1.33
N GLN A 129 -3.34 17.62 -0.44
CA GLN A 129 -4.11 18.71 0.18
C GLN A 129 -3.30 19.44 1.25
N SER A 130 -2.28 18.80 1.83
CA SER A 130 -1.38 19.40 2.82
C SER A 130 -0.59 20.60 2.27
N GLU A 131 -0.21 21.50 3.16
CA GLU A 131 0.57 22.71 2.86
C GLU A 131 1.91 22.37 2.18
N ILE A 132 2.54 21.26 2.60
CA ILE A 132 3.76 20.71 1.99
C ILE A 132 3.48 20.26 0.55
N GLY A 133 2.39 19.53 0.30
CA GLY A 133 2.02 19.07 -1.04
C GLY A 133 1.65 20.21 -2.00
N GLN A 134 1.02 21.27 -1.49
CA GLN A 134 0.74 22.48 -2.26
C GLN A 134 2.01 23.28 -2.60
N SER A 135 3.02 23.26 -1.71
CA SER A 135 4.31 23.92 -1.91
C SER A 135 5.14 23.33 -3.07
N PHE A 136 4.93 22.04 -3.41
CA PHE A 136 5.53 21.39 -4.60
C PHE A 136 4.86 21.77 -5.93
N GLY A 137 3.97 22.76 -5.92
CA GLY A 137 3.79 23.75 -6.98
C GLY A 137 3.80 23.25 -8.44
N SER A 138 2.63 23.20 -9.06
CA SER A 138 2.43 23.52 -10.49
C SER A 138 3.03 22.64 -11.61
N TYR A 139 3.90 21.66 -11.37
CA TYR A 139 4.53 20.84 -12.44
C TYR A 139 3.62 19.73 -13.06
N LEU A 140 2.29 19.88 -12.95
CA LEU A 140 1.29 18.81 -12.95
C LEU A 140 0.03 19.13 -13.80
N SER A 141 0.13 19.61 -15.04
CA SER A 141 -1.09 19.81 -15.88
C SER A 141 -1.65 18.50 -16.44
N VAL A 142 -0.79 17.57 -16.86
CA VAL A 142 -1.22 16.27 -17.45
C VAL A 142 -1.49 15.20 -16.39
N SER A 143 -0.90 15.29 -15.20
CA SER A 143 -1.23 14.36 -14.11
C SER A 143 -2.65 14.56 -13.57
N ARG A 144 -3.17 15.79 -13.63
CA ARG A 144 -4.55 16.13 -13.23
C ARG A 144 -5.62 15.33 -13.96
N LEU A 145 -5.34 14.89 -15.19
CA LEU A 145 -6.27 14.09 -15.99
C LEU A 145 -6.49 12.66 -15.46
N LEU A 146 -5.54 12.11 -14.69
CA LEU A 146 -5.63 10.74 -14.16
C LEU A 146 -5.75 10.69 -12.64
N ASP A 147 -5.72 11.85 -11.97
CA ASP A 147 -6.08 11.97 -10.57
C ASP A 147 -7.45 11.36 -10.24
N PRO A 148 -8.52 11.51 -11.07
CA PRO A 148 -9.80 10.90 -10.77
C PRO A 148 -9.74 9.38 -10.69
N MET A 149 -8.87 8.73 -11.48
CA MET A 149 -8.70 7.28 -11.45
C MET A 149 -7.99 6.83 -10.17
N ILE A 150 -6.96 7.57 -9.73
CA ILE A 150 -6.23 7.27 -8.49
C ILE A 150 -7.16 7.46 -7.29
N LEU A 151 -7.89 8.58 -7.25
CA LEU A 151 -8.89 8.87 -6.21
C LEU A 151 -10.00 7.81 -6.17
N ALA A 152 -10.53 7.42 -7.34
CA ALA A 152 -11.55 6.38 -7.41
C ALA A 152 -11.01 5.00 -7.00
N ALA A 153 -9.73 4.71 -7.26
CA ALA A 153 -9.09 3.48 -6.82
C ALA A 153 -8.86 3.50 -5.30
N GLU A 154 -8.36 4.60 -4.76
CA GLU A 154 -8.13 4.82 -3.34
C GLU A 154 -9.43 4.61 -2.54
N ARG A 155 -10.49 5.35 -2.87
CA ARG A 155 -11.80 5.22 -2.21
C ARG A 155 -12.32 3.78 -2.25
N ARG A 156 -12.26 3.15 -3.43
CA ARG A 156 -12.72 1.76 -3.61
C ARG A 156 -11.91 0.80 -2.74
N ILE A 157 -10.60 1.00 -2.61
CA ILE A 157 -9.72 0.14 -1.85
C ILE A 157 -10.00 0.30 -0.36
N PHE A 158 -10.10 1.54 0.13
CA PHE A 158 -10.37 1.83 1.54
C PHE A 158 -11.75 1.32 1.97
N GLN A 159 -12.79 1.55 1.16
CA GLN A 159 -14.14 1.02 1.40
C GLN A 159 -14.23 -0.52 1.41
N ALA A 160 -13.23 -1.20 0.84
CA ALA A 160 -13.19 -2.66 0.80
C ALA A 160 -12.36 -3.27 1.95
N GLN A 161 -11.74 -2.46 2.82
CA GLN A 161 -11.00 -2.98 3.97
C GLN A 161 -11.94 -3.23 5.16
N ASP A 162 -11.64 -4.25 5.96
CA ASP A 162 -12.38 -4.51 7.21
C ASP A 162 -12.00 -3.50 8.30
N LEU A 163 -10.75 -3.01 8.28
CA LEU A 163 -10.23 -2.06 9.25
C LEU A 163 -9.32 -1.01 8.61
N LEU A 164 -9.63 0.26 8.87
CA LEU A 164 -8.77 1.39 8.56
C LEU A 164 -8.24 2.00 9.87
N LEU A 165 -6.92 2.09 9.99
CA LEU A 165 -6.23 2.64 11.16
C LEU A 165 -5.58 3.96 10.79
N TRP A 166 -6.16 5.06 11.24
CA TRP A 166 -5.67 6.41 10.98
C TRP A 166 -4.99 6.98 12.23
N PRO A 167 -3.74 7.46 12.15
CA PRO A 167 -3.04 8.02 13.31
C PRO A 167 -3.57 9.38 13.79
N ALA A 168 -4.42 10.05 13.00
CA ALA A 168 -5.06 11.31 13.38
C ALA A 168 -6.44 11.50 12.71
N ASP A 169 -7.31 12.29 13.35
CA ASP A 169 -8.68 12.54 12.89
C ASP A 169 -8.72 13.20 11.49
N TRP A 170 -7.83 14.15 11.23
CA TRP A 170 -7.77 14.83 9.93
C TRP A 170 -7.45 13.87 8.76
N GLN A 171 -6.72 12.78 9.00
CA GLN A 171 -6.45 11.77 7.98
C GLN A 171 -7.68 10.90 7.72
N LYS A 172 -8.41 10.56 8.78
CA LYS A 172 -9.67 9.84 8.68
C LYS A 172 -10.69 10.65 7.88
N ASP A 173 -10.86 11.93 8.22
CA ASP A 173 -11.79 12.84 7.52
C ASP A 173 -11.46 13.00 6.03
N THR A 174 -10.19 12.81 5.64
CA THR A 174 -9.76 12.87 4.24
C THR A 174 -9.96 11.55 3.50
N ALA A 175 -9.99 10.42 4.23
CA ALA A 175 -10.09 9.08 3.67
C ALA A 175 -11.55 8.59 3.52
N ASP A 176 -12.45 9.07 4.39
CA ASP A 176 -13.90 8.82 4.37
C ASP A 176 -14.59 9.58 3.20
#